data_AF-A0A822XX74-F1
#
_entry.id   AF-A0A822XX74-F1
#
_cell.length_a   1.000
_cell.length_b   1.000
_cell.length_c   1.000
_cell.angle_alpha   90.00
_cell.angle_beta   90.00
_cell.angle_gamma   90.00
#
_symmetry.space_group_name_H-M   'P 1'
#
loop_
_entity.id
_entity.type
_entity.pdbx_description
1 polymer ?
#
loop_
_entity_poly.entity_id
_entity_poly.type
_entity_poly.pdbx_seq_one_letter_code
_entity_poly.pdbx_strand_id
1 'polypeptide(L)' 'MHCQQIVYDVTEMESFNNVKQWLNEIDRYANDSVCKLLVGNKCDLVENRVVDTQTAKVIFIWHH' A
#
# COMPACT_ATOMS: atom_id res chain seq x y z
N MET A 1 18.84 4.59 7.74
CA MET A 1 18.05 4.20 6.55
C MET A 1 16.61 4.55 6.85
N HIS A 2 15.97 5.38 6.03
CA HIS A 2 14.55 5.71 6.17
C HIS A 2 13.75 4.87 5.17
N CYS A 3 12.82 4.08 5.68
CA CYS A 3 11.86 3.33 4.89
C CYS A 3 10.49 3.95 5.12
N GLN A 4 9.78 4.25 4.05
CA GLN A 4 8.41 4.72 4.17
C GLN A 4 7.45 3.52 4.15
N GLN A 5 6.63 3.43 5.17
CA GLN A 5 5.64 2.37 5.34
C GLN A 5 4.26 2.95 5.07
N ILE A 6 3.52 2.31 4.18
CA ILE A 6 2.15 2.67 3.82
C ILE A 6 1.26 1.56 4.33
N VAL A 7 0.32 1.90 5.20
CA VAL A 7 -0.58 0.94 5.82
C VAL A 7 -1.97 1.15 5.26
N TYR A 8 -2.61 0.09 4.80
CA TYR A 8 -3.99 0.11 4.32
C TYR A 8 -4.81 -0.98 4.98
N ASP A 9 -6.11 -0.80 5.06
CA ASP A 9 -7.01 -1.79 5.64
C ASP A 9 -7.46 -2.81 4.57
N VAL A 10 -7.27 -4.11 4.83
CA VAL A 10 -7.69 -5.16 3.88
C VAL A 10 -9.21 -5.34 3.79
N THR A 11 -9.94 -4.79 4.77
CA THR A 11 -11.40 -4.82 4.85
C THR A 11 -12.05 -3.58 4.25
N GLU A 12 -11.26 -2.57 3.88
CA GLU A 12 -11.76 -1.30 3.35
C GLU A 12 -11.12 -0.96 2.00
N MET A 13 -11.91 -1.11 0.94
CA MET A 13 -11.43 -0.84 -0.43
C MET A 13 -11.10 0.63 -0.66
N GLU A 14 -11.75 1.53 0.07
CA GLU A 14 -11.48 2.98 0.02
C GLU A 14 -10.07 3.30 0.54
N SER A 15 -9.67 2.69 1.67
CA SER A 15 -8.31 2.75 2.22
C SER A 15 -7.28 2.33 1.17
N PHE A 16 -7.56 1.28 0.42
CA PHE A 16 -6.69 0.80 -0.66
C PHE A 16 -6.63 1.74 -1.87
N ASN A 17 -7.72 2.42 -2.22
CA ASN A 17 -7.69 3.44 -3.28
C ASN A 17 -6.81 4.63 -2.87
N ASN A 18 -6.85 5.02 -1.59
CA ASN A 18 -6.02 6.10 -1.05
C ASN A 18 -4.52 5.78 -1.10
N VAL A 19 -4.13 4.50 -1.00
CA VAL A 19 -2.73 4.05 -1.17
C VAL A 19 -2.11 4.54 -2.47
N LYS A 20 -2.84 4.54 -3.59
CA LYS A 20 -2.31 5.02 -4.88
C LYS A 20 -1.97 6.51 -4.84
N GLN A 21 -2.82 7.30 -4.19
CA GLN A 21 -2.56 8.73 -4.01
C GLN A 21 -1.35 8.94 -3.12
N TRP A 22 -1.28 8.25 -1.98
CA TRP A 22 -0.14 8.35 -1.08
C TRP A 22 1.16 7.91 -1.74
N LEU A 23 1.15 6.83 -2.53
CA LEU A 23 2.30 6.39 -3.32
C LEU A 23 2.77 7.47 -4.29
N ASN A 24 1.85 8.14 -5.00
CA ASN A 24 2.20 9.25 -5.89
C ASN A 24 2.74 10.47 -5.15
N GLU A 25 2.19 10.81 -3.98
CA GLU A 25 2.73 11.90 -3.16
C GLU A 25 4.15 11.55 -2.69
N ILE A 26 4.33 10.33 -2.20
CA ILE A 26 5.64 9.82 -1.79
C ILE A 26 6.62 9.85 -2.95
N ASP A 27 6.24 9.41 -4.13
CA ASP A 27 7.09 9.43 -5.32
C ASP A 27 7.48 10.87 -5.71
N ARG A 28 6.56 11.82 -5.54
CA ARG A 28 6.78 13.23 -5.83
C ARG A 28 7.68 13.94 -4.82
N TYR A 29 7.62 13.55 -3.55
CA TYR A 29 8.35 14.21 -2.46
C TYR A 29 9.61 13.46 -1.99
N ALA A 30 9.67 12.15 -2.18
CA ALA A 30 10.78 11.30 -1.77
C ALA A 30 11.74 11.03 -2.94
N ASN A 31 13.01 10.85 -2.60
CA ASN A 31 14.00 10.38 -3.57
C ASN A 31 13.72 8.91 -3.94
N ASP A 32 13.97 8.57 -5.21
CA ASP A 32 13.88 7.21 -5.78
C ASP A 32 14.59 6.14 -4.93
N SER A 33 15.59 6.54 -4.14
CA SER A 33 16.39 5.66 -3.28
C SER A 33 15.72 5.29 -1.94
N VAL A 34 14.52 5.79 -1.63
CA VAL A 34 13.79 5.41 -0.40
C VAL A 34 13.12 4.06 -0.57
N CYS A 35 13.39 3.14 0.36
CA CYS A 35 12.66 1.88 0.45
C CYS A 35 11.20 2.15 0.80
N LYS A 36 10.27 1.73 -0.07
CA LYS A 36 8.82 1.81 0.16
C LYS A 36 8.35 0.44 0.67
N LEU A 37 7.44 0.40 1.64
CA LEU A 37 6.87 -0.84 2.17
C LEU A 37 5.35 -0.71 2.26
N LEU A 38 4.61 -1.63 1.64
CA LEU A 38 3.16 -1.66 1.71
C LEU A 38 2.69 -2.72 2.72
N VAL A 39 1.86 -2.33 3.68
CA VAL A 39 1.40 -3.17 4.80
C VAL A 39 -0.13 -3.24 4.80
N GLY A 40 -0.68 -4.45 4.71
CA GLY A 40 -2.12 -4.69 4.89
C GLY A 40 -2.46 -4.89 6.36
N ASN A 41 -3.20 -3.97 6.95
CA ASN A 41 -3.75 -4.05 8.30
C ASN A 41 -5.07 -4.82 8.32
N LYS A 42 -5.45 -5.36 9.49
CA LYS A 42 -6.64 -6.19 9.71
C LYS A 42 -6.69 -7.51 8.93
N CYS A 43 -5.52 -8.10 8.67
CA CYS A 43 -5.39 -9.38 7.96
C CYS A 43 -6.09 -10.56 8.66
N ASP A 44 -6.40 -10.42 9.95
CA ASP A 44 -7.18 -11.36 10.77
C ASP A 44 -8.64 -11.47 10.33
N LEU A 45 -9.22 -10.42 9.75
CA LEU A 45 -10.59 -10.40 9.24
C LEU A 45 -10.67 -10.99 7.82
N VAL A 46 -10.25 -12.25 7.67
CA VAL A 46 -10.18 -12.95 6.37
C VAL A 46 -11.53 -13.00 5.66
N GLU A 47 -12.62 -13.15 6.43
CA GLU A 47 -13.99 -13.24 5.89
C GLU A 47 -14.53 -11.91 5.36
N ASN A 48 -14.02 -10.78 5.88
CA ASN A 48 -14.36 -9.43 5.42
C ASN A 48 -13.29 -8.85 4.49
N ARG A 49 -12.36 -9.68 4.00
CA ARG A 49 -11.31 -9.24 3.09
C ARG A 49 -11.95 -8.83 1.76
N VAL A 50 -11.89 -7.53 1.47
CA VAL A 50 -12.33 -6.96 0.19
C VAL A 50 -11.16 -6.62 -0.73
N VAL A 51 -9.94 -6.58 -0.19
CA VAL A 51 -8.70 -6.33 -0.96
C VAL A 51 -7.85 -7.59 -1.02
N ASP A 52 -7.66 -8.11 -2.23
CA ASP A 52 -6.79 -9.26 -2.44
C ASP A 52 -5.30 -8.87 -2.35
N THR A 53 -4.50 -9.75 -1.76
CA THR A 53 -3.05 -9.55 -1.61
C THR A 53 -2.34 -9.51 -2.97
N GLN A 54 -2.85 -10.20 -3.99
CA GLN A 54 -2.31 -10.11 -5.35
C GLN A 54 -2.48 -8.71 -5.92
N THR A 55 -3.67 -8.12 -5.80
CA THR A 55 -3.94 -6.76 -6.29
C THR A 55 -3.03 -5.73 -5.62
N ALA A 56 -2.79 -5.87 -4.32
CA ALA A 56 -1.85 -5.03 -3.58
C ALA A 56 -0.40 -5.19 -4.05
N LYS A 57 0.04 -6.43 -4.29
CA LYS A 57 1.37 -6.70 -4.86
C LYS A 57 1.53 -6.13 -6.26
N VAL A 58 0.52 -6.27 -7.11
CA VAL A 58 0.54 -5.75 -8.47
C VAL A 58 0.73 -4.23 -8.44
N ILE A 59 -0.07 -3.50 -7.66
CA ILE A 59 0.12 -2.04 -7.49
C ILE A 59 1.53 -1.68 -7.04
N PHE A 60 2.07 -2.42 -6.07
CA PHE A 60 3.40 -2.14 -5.54
C PHE A 60 4.51 -2.38 -6.58
N ILE A 61 4.38 -3.43 -7.40
CA ILE A 61 5.31 -3.73 -8.50
C ILE A 61 5.20 -2.71 -9.64
N TRP A 62 4.00 -2.19 -9.93
CA TRP A 62 3.84 -1.12 -10.93
C TRP A 62 4.47 0.21 -10.52
N HIS A 63 4.73 0.41 -9.23
CA HIS A 63 5.30 1.65 -8.67
C HIS A 63 6.81 1.58 -8.35
N HIS A 64 7.44 0.43 -8.58
CA HIS A 64 8.87 0.18 -8.38
C HIS A 64 9.53 -0.15 -9.72
#